data_AF-A0A6A3GAH9-F1
#
_entry.id   AF-A0A6A3GAH9-F1
#
_cell.length_a   1.000
_cell.length_b   1.000
_cell.length_c   1.000
_cell.angle_alpha   90.00
_cell.angle_beta   90.00
_cell.angle_gamma   90.00
#
_symmetry.space_group_name_H-M   'P 1'
#
loop_
_entity.id
_entity.type
_entity.pdbx_description
1 polymer ?
#
loop_
_entity_poly.entity_id
_entity_poly.type
_entity_poly.pdbx_seq_one_letter_code
_entity_poly.pdbx_strand_id
1 'polypeptide(L)'
;MVPLGKRAMVPGKIVRSNDVLAHLGDDVFSWRLATQAVEIIARKRKVKRENVRELEATTTDVGSVAQLRKTYEAENIREIQETEAASELGPVPRATEDDIKEYFEV
;
A
#
# COMPACT_ATOMS: atom_id res chain seq x y z
N MET A 1 -23.32 27.30 -20.01
CA MET A 1 -22.99 26.62 -21.28
C MET A 1 -22.62 25.19 -20.98
N VAL A 2 -23.10 24.23 -21.78
CA VAL A 2 -22.81 22.79 -21.59
C VAL A 2 -21.68 22.40 -22.55
N PRO A 3 -20.56 21.84 -22.04
CA PRO A 3 -19.49 21.34 -22.90
C PRO A 3 -19.93 20.02 -23.56
N LEU A 4 -19.84 19.94 -24.88
CA LEU A 4 -19.99 18.69 -25.63
C LEU A 4 -18.64 18.05 -25.98
N GLY A 5 -17.54 18.80 -25.81
CA GLY A 5 -16.18 18.34 -26.07
C GLY A 5 -15.17 19.45 -25.77
N LYS A 6 -13.89 19.22 -26.12
CA LYS A 6 -12.78 20.14 -25.78
C LYS A 6 -12.92 21.56 -26.36
N ARG A 7 -13.63 21.72 -27.48
CA ARG A 7 -13.76 22.99 -28.22
C ARG A 7 -15.20 23.39 -28.53
N ALA A 8 -16.20 22.63 -28.08
CA ALA A 8 -17.60 22.84 -28.41
C ALA A 8 -18.44 23.09 -27.15
N MET A 9 -19.15 24.21 -27.15
CA MET A 9 -20.01 24.67 -26.05
C MET A 9 -21.40 24.99 -26.60
N VAL A 10 -22.45 24.55 -25.91
CA VAL A 10 -23.84 24.81 -26.31
C VAL A 10 -24.52 25.67 -25.24
N PRO A 11 -25.33 26.69 -25.62
CA PRO A 11 -26.14 27.42 -24.66
C PRO A 11 -27.22 26.50 -24.09
N GLY A 12 -27.42 26.55 -22.77
CA GLY A 12 -28.38 25.72 -22.07
C GLY A 12 -28.78 26.37 -20.76
N LYS A 13 -29.97 26.00 -20.26
CA LYS A 13 -30.53 26.49 -19.01
C LYS A 13 -30.60 25.34 -18.01
N ILE A 14 -30.16 25.59 -16.78
CA ILE A 14 -30.28 24.62 -15.68
C ILE A 14 -31.75 24.58 -15.24
N VAL A 15 -32.31 23.38 -15.19
CA VAL A 15 -33.68 23.12 -14.71
C VAL A 15 -33.56 22.24 -13.47
N ARG A 16 -34.23 22.63 -12.37
CA ARG A 16 -34.12 22.02 -11.02
C ARG A 16 -32.69 22.07 -10.45
N SER A 17 -32.21 23.28 -10.14
CA SER A 17 -30.87 23.49 -9.56
C SER A 17 -30.64 22.85 -8.20
N ASN A 18 -31.71 22.50 -7.47
CA ASN A 18 -31.60 21.95 -6.12
C ASN A 18 -31.35 20.44 -6.11
N ASP A 19 -31.69 19.73 -7.19
CA ASP A 19 -31.57 18.28 -7.26
C ASP A 19 -30.47 17.88 -8.23
N VAL A 20 -29.62 16.94 -7.81
CA VAL A 20 -28.52 16.40 -8.58
C VAL A 20 -28.64 14.88 -8.62
N LEU A 21 -28.39 14.29 -9.79
CA LEU A 21 -28.30 12.85 -9.92
C LEU A 21 -26.95 12.38 -9.35
N ALA A 22 -26.98 11.79 -8.16
CA ALA A 22 -25.79 11.32 -7.47
C ALA A 22 -25.54 9.83 -7.76
N HIS A 23 -24.29 9.49 -8.09
CA HIS A 23 -23.83 8.10 -8.19
C HIS A 23 -23.54 7.56 -6.79
N LEU A 24 -24.19 6.45 -6.40
CA LEU A 24 -24.03 5.84 -5.08
C LEU A 24 -22.95 4.73 -5.10
N GLY A 25 -22.82 4.00 -6.20
CA GLY A 25 -21.90 2.86 -6.38
C GLY A 25 -22.55 1.82 -7.27
N ASP A 26 -21.77 0.93 -7.87
CA ASP A 26 -22.26 -0.22 -8.66
C ASP A 26 -23.36 0.14 -9.68
N ASP A 27 -23.14 1.22 -10.43
CA ASP A 27 -24.07 1.78 -11.43
C ASP A 27 -25.43 2.22 -10.88
N VAL A 28 -25.55 2.39 -9.56
CA VAL A 28 -26.76 2.91 -8.91
C VAL A 28 -26.73 4.43 -8.84
N PHE A 29 -27.78 5.05 -9.38
CA PHE A 29 -27.98 6.50 -9.41
C PHE A 29 -29.29 6.90 -8.72
N SER A 30 -29.28 8.02 -8.01
CA SER A 30 -30.45 8.53 -7.30
C SER A 30 -30.47 10.06 -7.28
N TRP A 31 -31.65 10.66 -7.43
CA TRP A 31 -31.83 12.10 -7.26
C TRP A 31 -31.66 12.47 -5.79
N ARG A 32 -30.77 13.42 -5.52
CA ARG A 32 -30.48 13.93 -4.17
C ARG A 32 -30.46 15.43 -4.18
N LEU A 33 -30.80 16.03 -3.04
CA LEU A 33 -30.62 17.46 -2.83
C LEU A 33 -29.13 17.81 -2.94
N ALA A 34 -28.83 19.01 -3.44
CA ALA A 34 -27.47 19.47 -3.64
C ALA A 34 -26.63 19.40 -2.35
N THR A 35 -27.23 19.71 -1.19
CA THR A 35 -26.58 19.61 0.12
C THR A 35 -26.20 18.16 0.46
N GLN A 36 -27.10 17.21 0.23
CA GLN A 36 -26.85 15.78 0.44
C GLN A 36 -25.79 15.24 -0.53
N ALA A 37 -25.80 15.69 -1.79
CA ALA A 37 -24.80 15.30 -2.77
C ALA A 37 -23.38 15.75 -2.36
N VAL A 38 -23.25 16.95 -1.79
CA VAL A 38 -21.97 17.45 -1.25
C VAL A 38 -21.45 16.55 -0.12
N GLU A 39 -22.32 16.13 0.79
CA GLU A 39 -21.93 15.21 1.87
C GLU A 39 -21.48 13.85 1.35
N ILE A 40 -22.19 13.29 0.36
CA ILE A 40 -21.82 12.03 -0.30
C ILE A 40 -20.43 12.15 -0.94
N ILE A 41 -20.17 13.25 -1.65
CA ILE A 41 -18.85 13.51 -2.27
C ILE A 41 -17.77 13.62 -1.20
N ALA A 42 -18.03 14.32 -0.09
CA ALA A 42 -17.08 14.47 0.99
C ALA A 42 -16.71 13.11 1.63
N ARG A 43 -17.70 12.24 1.87
CA ARG A 43 -17.49 10.87 2.37
C ARG A 43 -16.69 10.04 1.38
N LYS A 44 -17.04 10.06 0.08
CA LYS A 44 -16.30 9.34 -0.97
C LYS A 44 -14.85 9.81 -1.08
N ARG A 45 -14.59 11.10 -0.93
CA ARG A 45 -13.24 11.67 -0.93
C ARG A 45 -12.40 11.16 0.23
N LYS A 46 -12.99 11.03 1.43
CA LYS A 46 -12.30 10.49 2.61
C LYS A 46 -11.89 9.03 2.38
N VAL A 47 -12.84 8.18 1.99
CA VAL A 47 -12.59 6.76 1.72
C VAL A 47 -11.53 6.58 0.63
N LYS A 48 -11.64 7.30 -0.49
CA LYS A 48 -10.61 7.21 -1.56
C LYS A 48 -9.22 7.61 -1.09
N ARG A 49 -9.11 8.61 -0.20
CA ARG A 49 -7.81 9.03 0.33
C ARG A 49 -7.22 7.99 1.28
N GLU A 50 -8.04 7.38 2.10
CA GLU A 50 -7.64 6.26 2.97
C GLU A 50 -7.15 5.08 2.13
N ASN A 51 -7.92 4.68 1.10
CA ASN A 51 -7.51 3.61 0.20
C ASN A 51 -6.19 3.89 -0.53
N VAL A 52 -5.95 5.13 -0.99
CA VAL A 52 -4.68 5.51 -1.62
C VAL A 52 -3.52 5.37 -0.62
N ARG A 53 -3.71 5.84 0.62
CA ARG A 53 -2.69 5.73 1.67
C ARG A 53 -2.37 4.28 2.01
N GLU A 54 -3.38 3.43 2.10
CA GLU A 54 -3.21 1.99 2.34
C GLU A 54 -2.46 1.32 1.19
N LEU A 55 -2.83 1.62 -0.06
CA LEU A 55 -2.15 1.09 -1.24
C LEU A 55 -0.68 1.53 -1.32
N GLU A 56 -0.38 2.78 -0.97
CA GLU A 56 1.00 3.29 -0.90
C GLU A 56 1.82 2.57 0.18
N ALA A 57 1.24 2.32 1.35
CA ALA A 57 1.89 1.56 2.41
C ALA A 57 2.19 0.12 1.94
N THR A 58 1.19 -0.58 1.40
CA THR A 58 1.37 -1.95 0.88
C THR A 58 2.39 -2.00 -0.25
N THR A 59 2.42 -1.00 -1.13
CA THR A 59 3.41 -0.92 -2.21
C THR A 59 4.83 -0.76 -1.66
N THR A 60 5.00 0.03 -0.61
CA THR A 60 6.29 0.23 0.05
C THR A 60 6.76 -1.04 0.73
N ASP A 61 5.87 -1.73 1.45
CA ASP A 61 6.17 -2.99 2.14
C ASP A 61 6.58 -4.07 1.13
N VAL A 62 5.80 -4.28 0.07
CA VAL A 62 6.13 -5.22 -1.00
C VAL A 62 7.45 -4.84 -1.69
N GLY A 63 7.70 -3.56 -1.90
CA GLY A 63 8.96 -3.05 -2.45
C GLY A 63 10.17 -3.42 -1.60
N SER A 64 10.05 -3.26 -0.28
CA SER A 64 11.11 -3.62 0.68
C SER A 64 11.41 -5.12 0.68
N VAL A 65 10.37 -5.97 0.67
CA VAL A 65 10.52 -7.43 0.60
C VAL A 65 11.19 -7.84 -0.72
N ALA A 66 10.82 -7.21 -1.82
CA ALA A 66 11.44 -7.45 -3.12
C ALA A 66 12.92 -7.03 -3.15
N GLN A 67 13.29 -5.93 -2.47
CA GLN A 67 14.69 -5.53 -2.31
C GLN A 67 15.47 -6.50 -1.45
N LEU A 68 14.93 -6.89 -0.29
CA LEU A 68 15.57 -7.88 0.58
C LEU A 68 15.87 -9.17 -0.19
N ARG A 69 14.88 -9.69 -0.93
CA ARG A 69 15.06 -10.89 -1.77
C ARG A 69 16.22 -10.74 -2.77
N LYS A 70 16.34 -9.58 -3.42
CA LYS A 70 17.48 -9.33 -4.33
C LYS A 70 18.82 -9.35 -3.60
N THR A 71 18.89 -8.81 -2.39
CA THR A 71 20.10 -8.84 -1.57
C THR A 71 20.48 -10.27 -1.18
N TYR A 72 19.52 -11.08 -0.71
CA TYR A 72 19.75 -12.50 -0.41
C TYR A 72 20.27 -13.27 -1.63
N GLU A 73 19.67 -13.04 -2.81
CA GLU A 73 20.09 -13.65 -4.07
C GLU A 73 21.51 -13.19 -4.48
N ALA A 74 21.83 -11.90 -4.31
CA ALA A 74 23.13 -11.34 -4.67
C ALA A 74 24.28 -11.81 -3.75
N GLU A 75 24.01 -11.89 -2.44
CA GLU A 75 24.98 -12.32 -1.43
C GLU A 75 25.01 -13.86 -1.25
N ASN A 76 24.18 -14.60 -2.02
CA ASN A 76 24.02 -16.06 -1.94
C ASN A 76 23.79 -16.55 -0.50
N ILE A 77 23.07 -15.74 0.29
CA ILE A 77 22.72 -16.07 1.67
C ILE A 77 21.60 -17.10 1.61
N ARG A 78 21.88 -18.31 2.11
CA ARG A 78 20.91 -19.40 2.21
C ARG A 78 20.23 -19.34 3.57
N GLU A 79 18.92 -19.53 3.58
CA GLU A 79 18.16 -19.68 4.82
C GLU A 79 18.59 -20.98 5.53
N ILE A 80 18.97 -20.87 6.80
CA ILE A 80 19.36 -22.01 7.63
C ILE A 80 18.08 -22.72 8.07
N GLN A 81 17.85 -23.92 7.54
CA GLN A 81 16.67 -24.76 7.81
C GLN A 81 16.95 -25.77 8.93
N GLU A 82 17.63 -25.35 10.01
CA GLU A 82 17.90 -26.23 11.14
C GLU A 82 16.72 -26.20 12.12
N THR A 83 16.25 -27.37 12.51
CA THR A 83 15.27 -27.52 13.60
C THR A 83 15.97 -27.33 14.95
N GLU A 84 15.27 -26.85 15.98
CA GLU A 84 15.87 -26.65 17.32
C GLU A 84 16.55 -27.94 17.84
N ALA A 85 15.96 -29.10 17.57
CA ALA A 85 16.53 -30.41 17.91
C ALA A 85 17.83 -30.75 17.15
N ALA A 86 18.05 -30.18 15.96
CA ALA A 86 19.29 -30.30 15.21
C ALA A 86 20.37 -29.31 15.70
N SER A 87 19.96 -28.14 16.22
CA SER A 87 20.86 -27.15 16.81
C SER A 87 21.41 -27.58 18.18
N GLU A 88 20.74 -28.49 18.89
CA GLU A 88 21.17 -29.03 20.19
C GLU A 88 22.22 -30.15 20.10
N LEU A 89 22.74 -30.45 18.91
CA LEU A 89 23.76 -31.48 18.69
C LEU A 89 25.16 -31.02 19.15
N GLY A 90 25.33 -30.90 20.46
CA GLY A 90 26.62 -30.93 21.14
C GLY A 90 26.95 -29.68 21.96
N PRO A 91 27.74 -29.84 23.05
CA PRO A 91 28.23 -28.69 23.80
C PRO A 91 29.08 -27.82 22.88
N VAL A 92 28.75 -26.53 22.77
CA VAL A 92 29.59 -25.54 22.10
C VAL A 92 30.98 -25.61 22.75
N PRO A 93 32.04 -25.98 22.03
CA PRO A 93 33.38 -26.03 22.60
C PRO A 93 33.73 -24.63 23.11
N ARG A 94 34.25 -24.55 24.34
CA ARG A 94 34.80 -23.29 24.85
C ARG A 94 35.93 -22.87 23.92
N ALA A 95 35.89 -21.61 23.47
CA ALA A 95 36.97 -21.02 22.71
C ALA A 95 38.31 -21.24 23.44
N THR A 96 39.26 -21.81 22.73
CA THR A 96 40.62 -22.04 23.23
C THR A 96 41.36 -20.71 23.29
N GLU A 97 42.39 -20.59 24.15
CA GLU A 97 43.17 -19.35 24.25
C GLU A 97 43.82 -18.95 22.92
N ASP A 98 44.07 -19.93 22.04
CA ASP A 98 44.60 -19.71 20.70
C ASP A 98 43.55 -19.13 19.73
N ASP A 99 42.29 -19.56 19.82
CA ASP A 99 41.18 -18.99 19.02
C ASP A 99 40.94 -17.52 19.40
N ILE A 100 41.07 -17.20 20.69
CA ILE A 100 40.87 -15.82 21.17
C ILE A 100 41.96 -14.91 20.60
N LYS A 101 43.22 -15.37 20.49
CA LYS A 101 44.32 -14.60 19.91
C LYS A 101 44.24 -14.44 18.40
N GLU A 102 43.71 -15.43 17.68
CA GLU A 102 43.60 -15.39 16.22
C GLU A 102 42.53 -14.41 15.74
N TYR A 103 41.40 -14.33 16.44
CA TYR A 103 40.24 -13.55 16.01
C TYR A 103 40.03 -12.24 16.79
N PHE A 104 40.63 -12.11 17.96
CA PHE A 104 40.66 -10.86 18.71
C PHE A 104 42.12 -10.48 18.92
N GLU A 105 42.62 -9.58 18.06
CA GLU A 105 43.88 -8.89 18.32
C GLU A 105 43.72 -8.09 19.62
N VAL A 106 44.34 -8.58 20.71
CA VAL A 106 44.59 -7.82 21.95
C VAL A 106 45.96 -7.17 21.87
#